data_AF-A0A5M3N3W8-F1
#
_entry.id   AF-A0A5M3N3W8-F1
#
_cell.length_a   1.000
_cell.length_b   1.000
_cell.length_c   1.000
_cell.angle_alpha   90.00
_cell.angle_beta   90.00
_cell.angle_gamma   90.00
#
_symmetry.space_group_name_H-M   'P 1'
#
loop_
_entity.id
_entity.type
_entity.pdbx_description
1 polymer ?
#
loop_
_entity_poly.entity_id
_entity_poly.type
_entity_poly.pdbx_seq_one_letter_code
_entity_poly.pdbx_strand_id
1 'polypeptide(L)'
;MPTFAAMRRLAKEATIATWKCLWQAKLNREDGRFRIANRFPPTLKPRPHFIENDRDIYGRMLQIRTGHCFAGEYYASFVPSEPRSCPCGAPYQTRSHILEHCPINDHARHLLHEPGKDIALTDVLGTKKGLKGLAKFLKKTKAFRK
;
A
#
# COMPACT_ATOMS: atom_id res chain seq x y z
N MET A 1 41.33 18.43 -7.22
CA MET A 1 40.01 18.81 -7.77
C MET A 1 39.15 17.56 -7.93
N PRO A 2 37.94 17.49 -7.36
CA PRO A 2 37.05 16.34 -7.57
C PRO A 2 36.57 16.29 -9.02
N THR A 3 36.36 15.08 -9.56
CA THR A 3 35.85 14.89 -10.92
C THR A 3 34.37 15.30 -11.01
N PHE A 4 33.88 15.60 -12.21
CA PHE A 4 32.46 15.89 -12.44
C PHE A 4 31.54 14.75 -11.97
N ALA A 5 31.96 13.49 -12.18
CA ALA A 5 31.24 12.32 -11.69
C ALA A 5 31.15 12.28 -10.15
N ALA A 6 32.25 12.61 -9.46
CA ALA A 6 32.28 12.70 -8.01
C ALA A 6 31.36 13.83 -7.49
N MET A 7 31.42 15.02 -8.10
CA MET A 7 30.53 16.14 -7.75
C MET A 7 29.05 15.77 -7.94
N ARG A 8 28.70 15.13 -9.06
CA ARG A 8 27.33 14.68 -9.34
C ARG A 8 26.85 13.61 -8.35
N ARG A 9 27.74 12.71 -7.91
CA ARG A 9 27.43 11.71 -6.88
C ARG A 9 27.12 12.37 -5.55
N LEU A 10 27.98 13.29 -5.09
CA LEU A 10 27.79 14.01 -3.83
C LEU A 10 26.49 14.82 -3.82
N ALA A 11 26.19 15.53 -4.91
CA ALA A 11 24.94 16.29 -5.03
C ALA A 11 23.70 15.38 -4.94
N LYS A 12 23.73 14.19 -5.55
CA LYS A 12 22.64 13.19 -5.45
C LYS A 12 22.50 12.65 -4.03
N GLU A 13 23.61 12.32 -3.38
CA GLU A 13 23.63 11.81 -2.00
C GLU A 13 23.04 12.85 -1.03
N ALA A 14 23.48 14.11 -1.14
CA ALA A 14 22.94 15.22 -0.35
C ALA A 14 21.43 15.42 -0.56
N THR A 15 20.99 15.45 -1.83
CA THR A 15 19.56 15.60 -2.18
C THR A 15 18.72 14.48 -1.56
N ILE A 16 19.16 13.23 -1.67
CA ILE A 16 18.44 12.09 -1.09
C ILE A 16 18.42 12.16 0.44
N ALA A 17 19.53 12.56 1.07
CA ALA A 17 19.59 12.70 2.51
C ALA A 17 18.61 13.77 3.02
N THR A 18 18.61 14.96 2.41
CA THR A 18 17.66 16.03 2.72
C THR A 18 16.21 15.56 2.52
N TRP A 19 15.91 14.90 1.40
CA TRP A 19 14.56 14.42 1.12
C TRP A 19 14.10 13.37 2.13
N LYS A 20 14.96 12.42 2.51
CA LYS A 20 14.64 11.43 3.55
C LYS A 20 14.38 12.08 4.91
N CYS A 21 15.15 13.10 5.28
CA CYS A 21 14.96 13.85 6.51
C CYS A 21 13.58 14.53 6.54
N LEU A 22 13.24 15.27 5.47
CA LEU A 22 11.94 15.93 5.34
C LEU A 22 10.77 14.92 5.33
N TRP A 23 10.93 13.81 4.63
CA TRP A 23 9.94 12.74 4.59
C TRP A 23 9.71 12.13 5.98
N GLN A 24 10.78 11.85 6.74
CA GLN A 24 10.66 11.30 8.10
C GLN A 24 10.00 12.31 9.05
N ALA A 25 10.38 13.59 8.97
CA ALA A 25 9.76 14.65 9.77
C ALA A 25 8.26 14.78 9.48
N LYS A 26 7.85 14.64 8.21
CA LYS A 26 6.44 14.61 7.83
C LYS A 26 5.72 13.37 8.34
N LEU A 27 6.33 12.19 8.21
CA LEU A 27 5.75 10.92 8.65
C LEU A 27 5.41 10.93 10.14
N ASN A 28 6.26 11.56 10.95
CA ASN A 28 6.05 11.71 12.41
C ASN A 28 4.85 12.61 12.76
N ARG A 29 4.36 13.41 11.82
CA ARG A 29 3.24 14.36 12.00
C ARG A 29 1.99 13.97 11.22
N GLU A 30 2.04 12.88 10.45
CA GLU A 30 0.99 12.51 9.50
C GLU A 30 -0.03 11.56 10.15
N ASP A 31 -1.25 12.03 10.34
CA ASP A 31 -2.39 11.23 10.77
C ASP A 31 -3.38 11.07 9.62
N GLY A 32 -3.22 9.98 8.85
CA GLY A 32 -4.06 9.72 7.68
C GLY A 32 -4.08 8.27 7.24
N ARG A 33 -5.03 7.92 6.37
CA ARG A 33 -5.26 6.55 5.86
C ARG A 33 -4.05 5.92 5.17
N PHE A 34 -3.13 6.76 4.68
CA PHE A 34 -1.89 6.37 3.99
C PHE A 34 -0.74 6.05 4.97
N ARG A 35 -0.79 6.52 6.22
CA ARG A 35 0.30 6.42 7.20
C ARG A 35 0.81 4.98 7.36
N ILE A 36 -0.10 4.02 7.47
CA ILE A 36 0.21 2.58 7.62
C ILE A 36 1.01 2.01 6.43
N ALA A 37 0.88 2.60 5.25
CA ALA A 37 1.56 2.19 4.02
C ALA A 37 2.82 3.03 3.73
N ASN A 38 2.98 4.19 4.37
CA ASN A 38 4.06 5.15 4.14
C ASN A 38 5.35 4.74 4.87
N ARG A 39 5.90 3.56 4.53
CA ARG A 39 7.11 3.00 5.18
C ARG A 39 8.33 2.91 4.25
N PHE A 40 8.21 3.43 3.03
CA PHE A 40 9.27 3.38 2.03
C PHE A 40 9.94 4.75 1.87
N PRO A 41 11.18 4.93 2.38
CA PRO A 41 11.86 6.22 2.31
C PRO A 41 12.16 6.59 0.86
N PRO A 42 12.01 7.85 0.45
CA PRO A 42 12.05 8.26 -0.94
C PRO A 42 13.34 7.84 -1.67
N THR A 43 13.20 7.53 -2.96
CA THR A 43 14.29 7.07 -3.83
C THR A 43 14.16 7.68 -5.22
N LEU A 44 15.30 7.90 -5.90
CA LEU A 44 15.32 8.38 -7.29
C LEU A 44 14.99 7.28 -8.32
N LYS A 45 15.02 6.01 -7.91
CA LYS A 45 14.70 4.87 -8.77
C LYS A 45 13.29 4.36 -8.47
N PRO A 46 12.55 3.89 -9.49
CA PRO A 46 11.32 3.16 -9.27
C PRO A 46 11.55 1.94 -8.38
N ARG A 47 10.53 1.56 -7.61
CA ARG A 47 10.61 0.41 -6.70
C ARG A 47 10.27 -0.89 -7.44
N PRO A 48 10.77 -2.05 -6.97
CA PRO A 48 10.48 -3.33 -7.61
C PRO A 48 8.98 -3.59 -7.79
N HIS A 49 8.15 -3.30 -6.77
CA HIS A 49 6.70 -3.51 -6.87
C HIS A 49 5.98 -2.61 -7.91
N PHE A 50 6.62 -1.55 -8.41
CA PHE A 50 6.12 -0.80 -9.57
C PHE A 50 6.49 -1.49 -10.88
N ILE A 51 7.69 -2.06 -10.96
CA ILE A 51 8.24 -2.67 -12.18
C ILE A 51 7.68 -4.09 -12.39
N GLU A 52 7.50 -4.86 -11.32
CA GLU A 52 7.17 -6.29 -11.34
C GLU A 52 5.67 -6.58 -11.49
N ASN A 53 4.81 -5.55 -11.48
CA ASN A 53 3.36 -5.71 -11.50
C ASN A 53 2.75 -5.04 -12.73
N ASP A 54 1.77 -5.71 -13.32
CA ASP A 54 0.96 -5.12 -14.39
C ASP A 54 0.20 -3.89 -13.88
N ARG A 55 -0.15 -2.99 -14.81
CA ARG A 55 -0.79 -1.71 -14.50
C ARG A 55 -2.03 -1.84 -13.63
N ASP A 56 -2.90 -2.83 -13.89
CA ASP A 56 -4.11 -3.10 -13.10
C ASP A 56 -3.77 -3.44 -11.64
N ILE A 57 -2.83 -4.35 -11.43
CA ILE A 57 -2.42 -4.79 -10.10
C ILE A 57 -1.77 -3.65 -9.34
N TYR A 58 -0.83 -2.94 -9.97
CA TYR A 58 -0.17 -1.80 -9.35
C TYR A 58 -1.16 -0.67 -9.01
N GLY A 59 -2.11 -0.38 -9.89
CA GLY A 59 -3.15 0.62 -9.67
C GLY A 59 -3.99 0.30 -8.44
N ARG A 60 -4.48 -0.94 -8.32
CA ARG A 60 -5.22 -1.41 -7.13
C ARG A 60 -4.36 -1.38 -5.87
N MET A 61 -3.09 -1.79 -5.94
CA MET A 61 -2.17 -1.68 -4.81
C MET A 61 -2.02 -0.23 -4.34
N LEU A 62 -1.87 0.72 -5.26
CA LEU A 62 -1.76 2.14 -4.93
C LEU A 62 -3.03 2.68 -4.27
N GLN A 63 -4.21 2.34 -4.81
CA GLN A 63 -5.51 2.70 -4.24
C GLN A 63 -5.67 2.16 -2.81
N ILE A 64 -5.34 0.89 -2.57
CA ILE A 64 -5.44 0.27 -1.24
C ILE A 64 -4.48 0.95 -0.26
N ARG A 65 -3.24 1.21 -0.68
CA ARG A 65 -2.23 1.87 0.15
C ARG A 65 -2.66 3.29 0.55
N THR A 66 -3.24 4.04 -0.37
CA THR A 66 -3.71 5.42 -0.13
C THR A 66 -5.07 5.49 0.57
N GLY A 67 -5.84 4.39 0.58
CA GLY A 67 -7.20 4.37 1.11
C GLY A 67 -8.26 4.88 0.13
N HIS A 68 -7.91 5.00 -1.16
CA HIS A 68 -8.78 5.37 -2.28
C HIS A 68 -9.16 4.14 -3.13
N CYS A 69 -9.42 3.02 -2.47
CA CYS A 69 -9.85 1.78 -3.11
C CYS A 69 -11.37 1.62 -3.04
N PHE A 70 -11.95 0.84 -3.96
CA PHE A 70 -13.36 0.48 -3.95
C PHE A 70 -13.72 -0.36 -2.71
N ALA A 71 -14.09 0.34 -1.65
CA ALA A 71 -14.47 -0.19 -0.36
C ALA A 71 -15.46 0.77 0.33
N GLY A 72 -16.25 0.26 1.28
CA GLY A 72 -17.19 1.06 2.07
C GLY A 72 -16.55 2.28 2.74
N GLU A 73 -15.30 2.20 3.22
CA GLU A 73 -14.54 3.35 3.74
C GLU A 73 -14.35 4.50 2.73
N TYR A 74 -14.18 4.16 1.46
CA TYR A 74 -14.05 5.14 0.39
C TYR A 74 -15.43 5.71 0.03
N TYR A 75 -16.43 4.85 -0.16
CA TYR A 75 -17.79 5.26 -0.50
C TYR A 75 -18.41 6.18 0.56
N ALA A 76 -18.20 5.88 1.85
CA ALA A 76 -18.68 6.73 2.94
C ALA A 76 -18.18 8.18 2.86
N SER A 77 -16.98 8.41 2.32
CA SER A 77 -16.36 9.73 2.25
C SER A 77 -16.50 10.41 0.89
N PHE A 78 -16.50 9.65 -0.20
CA PHE A 78 -16.36 10.19 -1.56
C PHE A 78 -17.54 9.87 -2.48
N VAL A 79 -18.30 8.80 -2.23
CA VAL A 79 -19.44 8.41 -3.07
C VAL A 79 -20.58 7.88 -2.18
N PRO A 80 -21.27 8.75 -1.41
CA PRO A 80 -22.20 8.30 -0.37
C PRO A 80 -23.42 7.52 -0.88
N SER A 81 -23.70 7.58 -2.19
CA SER A 81 -24.75 6.82 -2.86
C SER A 81 -24.42 5.33 -3.04
N GLU A 82 -23.14 4.94 -2.95
CA GLU A 82 -22.70 3.55 -3.06
C GLU A 82 -22.83 2.81 -1.72
N PRO A 83 -23.13 1.49 -1.73
CA PRO A 83 -23.29 0.72 -0.51
C PRO A 83 -21.99 0.62 0.28
N ARG A 84 -22.07 0.83 1.59
CA ARG A 84 -20.90 0.76 2.50
C ARG A 84 -20.70 -0.64 3.09
N SER A 85 -21.72 -1.48 3.02
CA SER A 85 -21.69 -2.86 3.52
C SER A 85 -20.90 -3.76 2.57
N CYS A 86 -20.36 -4.84 3.14
CA CYS A 86 -19.72 -5.88 2.36
C CYS A 86 -20.77 -6.92 1.93
N PRO A 87 -20.68 -7.49 0.71
CA PRO A 87 -21.52 -8.61 0.30
C PRO A 87 -21.43 -9.85 1.21
N CYS A 88 -20.41 -9.94 2.07
CA CYS A 88 -20.31 -11.00 3.08
C CYS A 88 -21.22 -10.79 4.30
N GLY A 89 -22.03 -9.73 4.32
CA GLY A 89 -22.92 -9.37 5.44
C GLY A 89 -22.31 -8.41 6.46
N ALA A 90 -21.03 -8.05 6.35
CA ALA A 90 -20.44 -7.07 7.27
C ALA A 90 -21.05 -5.67 7.02
N PRO A 91 -21.48 -4.94 8.07
CA PRO A 91 -22.19 -3.67 7.90
C PRO A 91 -21.31 -2.56 7.34
N TYR A 92 -19.99 -2.67 7.51
CA TYR A 92 -19.04 -1.68 7.03
C TYR A 92 -17.79 -2.34 6.45
N GLN A 93 -17.51 -2.04 5.19
CA GLN A 93 -16.42 -2.63 4.44
C GLN A 93 -15.15 -1.74 4.52
N THR A 94 -14.24 -2.11 5.42
CA THR A 94 -12.92 -1.48 5.56
C THR A 94 -11.84 -2.22 4.79
N ARG A 95 -10.67 -1.58 4.57
CA ARG A 95 -9.48 -2.29 4.06
C ARG A 95 -9.05 -3.44 4.98
N SER A 96 -9.10 -3.22 6.30
CA SER A 96 -8.84 -4.27 7.30
C SER A 96 -9.84 -5.40 7.15
N HIS A 97 -11.14 -5.11 7.05
CA HIS A 97 -12.14 -6.14 6.81
C HIS A 97 -11.81 -6.97 5.57
N ILE A 98 -11.60 -6.34 4.40
CA ILE A 98 -11.36 -7.05 3.14
C ILE A 98 -10.10 -7.94 3.22
N LEU A 99 -9.01 -7.43 3.79
CA LEU A 99 -7.70 -8.10 3.81
C LEU A 99 -7.56 -9.11 4.95
N GLU A 100 -8.07 -8.81 6.15
CA GLU A 100 -7.83 -9.57 7.38
C GLU A 100 -8.98 -10.52 7.72
N HIS A 101 -10.25 -10.14 7.44
CA HIS A 101 -11.40 -10.84 8.03
C HIS A 101 -12.46 -11.33 7.02
N CYS A 102 -12.52 -10.78 5.81
CA CYS A 102 -13.65 -10.98 4.90
C CYS A 102 -13.73 -12.42 4.36
N PRO A 103 -14.77 -13.19 4.68
CA PRO A 103 -14.83 -14.62 4.34
C PRO A 103 -14.85 -14.87 2.82
N ILE A 104 -15.33 -13.91 2.02
CA ILE A 104 -15.29 -13.99 0.54
C ILE A 104 -13.86 -14.21 0.02
N ASN A 105 -12.87 -13.60 0.70
CA ASN A 105 -11.47 -13.64 0.27
C ASN A 105 -10.62 -14.66 1.04
N ASP A 106 -11.25 -15.51 1.85
CA ASP A 106 -10.52 -16.38 2.78
C ASP A 106 -9.60 -17.37 2.06
N HIS A 107 -10.07 -17.92 0.94
CA HIS A 107 -9.34 -18.83 0.06
C HIS A 107 -7.97 -18.28 -0.41
N ALA A 108 -7.76 -16.96 -0.42
CA ALA A 108 -6.51 -16.32 -0.83
C ALA A 108 -5.78 -15.61 0.32
N ARG A 109 -6.34 -15.58 1.53
CA ARG A 109 -5.83 -14.79 2.66
C ARG A 109 -4.44 -15.23 3.12
N HIS A 110 -4.13 -16.52 3.00
CA HIS A 110 -2.80 -17.09 3.28
C HIS A 110 -1.66 -16.44 2.47
N LEU A 111 -1.97 -15.71 1.37
CA LEU A 111 -0.97 -14.99 0.58
C LEU A 111 -0.52 -13.68 1.21
N LEU A 112 -1.26 -13.15 2.21
CA LEU A 112 -1.02 -11.86 2.83
C LEU A 112 -0.08 -11.93 4.05
N HIS A 113 0.14 -13.12 4.61
CA HIS A 113 0.96 -13.34 5.80
C HIS A 113 1.82 -14.59 5.66
N GLU A 114 2.74 -14.77 6.61
CA GLU A 114 3.48 -16.02 6.77
C GLU A 114 2.66 -16.99 7.61
N PRO A 115 2.75 -18.31 7.37
CA PRO A 115 2.09 -19.30 8.21
C PRO A 115 2.37 -19.07 9.71
N GLY A 116 1.33 -19.07 10.53
CA GLY A 116 1.44 -18.87 11.99
C GLY A 116 1.61 -17.42 12.45
N LYS A 117 1.47 -16.42 11.55
CA LYS A 117 1.47 -15.00 11.91
C LYS A 117 0.14 -14.35 11.58
N ASP A 118 -0.31 -13.46 12.45
CA ASP A 118 -1.48 -12.62 12.16
C ASP A 118 -1.20 -11.65 11.02
N ILE A 119 -2.27 -11.27 10.32
CA ILE A 119 -2.18 -10.24 9.29
C ILE A 119 -2.13 -8.88 9.96
N ALA A 120 -1.04 -8.15 9.75
CA ALA A 120 -0.95 -6.74 10.07
C ALA A 120 -1.02 -5.90 8.79
N LEU A 121 -2.02 -5.00 8.69
CA LEU A 121 -2.14 -4.07 7.56
C LEU A 121 -0.86 -3.27 7.29
N THR A 122 -0.13 -2.88 8.34
CA THR A 122 1.17 -2.19 8.24
C THR A 122 2.22 -3.00 7.51
N ASP A 123 2.20 -4.32 7.65
CA ASP A 123 3.15 -5.20 6.98
C ASP A 123 2.72 -5.49 5.55
N VAL A 124 1.43 -5.78 5.33
CA VAL A 124 0.85 -6.01 4.00
C VAL A 124 1.07 -4.80 3.09
N LEU A 125 0.86 -3.58 3.59
CA LEU A 125 0.90 -2.34 2.81
C LEU A 125 2.24 -1.61 2.84
N GLY A 126 3.06 -1.89 3.86
CA GLY A 126 4.30 -1.15 4.15
C GLY A 126 5.59 -1.90 3.89
N THR A 127 5.58 -3.21 3.62
CA THR A 127 6.80 -4.00 3.40
C THR A 127 6.90 -4.56 1.98
N LYS A 128 8.13 -4.81 1.50
CA LYS A 128 8.33 -5.44 0.19
C LYS A 128 7.66 -6.81 0.10
N LYS A 129 7.75 -7.60 1.19
CA LYS A 129 7.15 -8.93 1.28
C LYS A 129 5.62 -8.84 1.26
N GLY A 130 5.05 -7.94 2.07
CA GLY A 130 3.61 -7.68 2.10
C GLY A 130 3.07 -7.25 0.74
N LEU A 131 3.75 -6.34 0.04
CA LEU A 131 3.33 -5.90 -1.30
C LEU A 131 3.38 -7.03 -2.34
N LYS A 132 4.35 -7.95 -2.24
CA LYS A 132 4.39 -9.15 -3.08
C LYS A 132 3.23 -10.10 -2.77
N GLY A 133 2.89 -10.26 -1.49
CA GLY A 133 1.71 -11.02 -1.04
C GLY A 133 0.41 -10.41 -1.55
N LEU A 134 0.26 -9.08 -1.37
CA LEU A 134 -0.89 -8.31 -1.84
C LEU A 134 -1.07 -8.42 -3.35
N ALA A 135 0.01 -8.34 -4.13
CA ALA A 135 -0.06 -8.54 -5.58
C ALA A 135 -0.61 -9.93 -5.94
N LYS A 136 -0.13 -10.99 -5.28
CA LYS A 136 -0.66 -12.36 -5.48
C LYS A 136 -2.12 -12.48 -5.07
N PHE A 137 -2.50 -11.87 -3.95
CA PHE A 137 -3.89 -11.82 -3.47
C PHE A 137 -4.81 -11.13 -4.47
N LEU A 138 -4.40 -9.99 -5.04
CA LEU A 138 -5.20 -9.23 -6.02
C LEU A 138 -5.28 -9.91 -7.39
N LYS A 139 -4.35 -10.83 -7.70
CA LYS A 139 -4.43 -11.71 -8.88
C LYS A 139 -5.44 -12.83 -8.69
N LYS A 140 -5.63 -13.32 -7.46
CA LYS A 140 -6.56 -14.43 -7.15
C LYS A 140 -7.97 -13.98 -6.78
N THR A 141 -8.14 -12.73 -6.35
CA THR A 141 -9.42 -12.20 -5.87
C THR A 141 -9.94 -11.08 -6.75
N LYS A 142 -11.26 -10.83 -6.66
CA LYS A 142 -11.91 -9.64 -7.22
C LYS A 142 -11.93 -8.48 -6.21
N ALA A 143 -11.15 -8.57 -5.13
CA ALA A 143 -11.12 -7.54 -4.10
C ALA A 143 -10.72 -6.17 -4.69
N PHE A 144 -11.41 -5.13 -4.21
CA PHE A 144 -11.21 -3.74 -4.62
C PHE A 144 -11.37 -3.49 -6.13
N ARG A 145 -12.24 -4.26 -6.80
CA ARG A 145 -12.75 -3.96 -8.14
C ARG A 145 -14.18 -3.40 -8.01
N LYS A 146 -14.53 -2.48 -8.91
CA LYS A 146 -15.93 -2.07 -9.12
C LYS A 146 -16.60 -3.05 -10.07
#